data_AF-X0YRS8-F1
#
_entry.id   AF-X0YRS8-F1
#
_cell.length_a   1.000
_cell.length_b   1.000
_cell.length_c   1.000
_cell.angle_alpha   90.00
_cell.angle_beta   90.00
_cell.angle_gamma   90.00
#
_symmetry.space_group_name_H-M   'P 1'
#
loop_
_entity.id
_entity.type
_entity.pdbx_description
1 polymer ?
#
loop_
_entity_poly.entity_id
_entity_poly.type
_entity_poly.pdbx_seq_one_letter_code
_entity_poly.pdbx_strand_id
1 'polypeptide(L)'
;MSSPAMGLASMLIESENGLDLILGVDLFTGSEPAKPDFCVTLMNTPGQPPVFGGEGYFRPGVQLRVRDLEVDTGWAKIKEYYDILNDRAGDFSGGYRYIGIWAQGDIMFSHKDEKNRYIHVA
;
A
#
# COMPACT_ATOMS: atom_id res chain seq x y z
N MET A 1 -5.77 1.09 -18.29
CA MET A 1 -4.67 1.63 -17.47
C MET A 1 -4.87 1.12 -16.05
N SER A 2 -3.92 0.36 -15.51
CA SER A 2 -3.88 -0.04 -14.09
C SER A 2 -3.48 1.16 -13.24
N SER A 3 -4.08 1.30 -12.06
CA SER A 3 -3.77 2.38 -11.13
C SER A 3 -2.43 2.14 -10.40
N PRO A 4 -1.75 3.19 -9.90
CA PRO A 4 -0.55 3.04 -9.07
C PRO A 4 -0.77 2.10 -7.88
N ALA A 5 -1.91 2.21 -7.19
CA ALA A 5 -2.30 1.30 -6.12
C ALA A 5 -2.37 -0.17 -6.56
N MET A 6 -2.88 -0.47 -7.76
CA MET A 6 -2.91 -1.84 -8.29
C MET A 6 -1.51 -2.37 -8.60
N GLY A 7 -0.62 -1.52 -9.09
CA GLY A 7 0.77 -1.91 -9.33
C GLY A 7 1.49 -2.28 -8.03
N LEU A 8 1.31 -1.48 -6.96
CA LEU A 8 1.85 -1.79 -5.64
C LEU A 8 1.21 -3.03 -5.01
N ALA A 9 -0.10 -3.24 -5.21
CA ALA A 9 -0.78 -4.45 -4.75
C ALA A 9 -0.17 -5.71 -5.39
N SER A 10 0.12 -5.65 -6.69
CA SER A 10 0.77 -6.75 -7.40
C SER A 10 2.18 -7.01 -6.85
N MET A 11 2.95 -5.96 -6.53
CA MET A 11 4.27 -6.09 -5.90
C MET A 11 4.23 -6.72 -4.50
N LEU A 12 3.19 -6.45 -3.71
CA LEU A 12 3.03 -7.13 -2.42
C LEU A 12 2.74 -8.62 -2.59
N ILE A 13 1.88 -8.98 -3.55
CA ILE A 13 1.56 -10.38 -3.87
C ILE A 13 2.79 -11.12 -4.40
N GLU A 14 3.57 -10.48 -5.27
CA GLU A 14 4.78 -11.06 -5.88
C GLU A 14 6.02 -10.96 -4.97
N SER A 15 5.87 -10.51 -3.72
CA SER A 15 7.01 -10.44 -2.80
C SER A 15 7.47 -11.82 -2.37
N GLU A 16 8.78 -12.05 -2.40
CA GLU A 16 9.41 -13.31 -1.97
C GLU A 16 9.26 -13.57 -0.46
N ASN A 17 8.79 -12.58 0.30
CA ASN A 17 8.57 -12.67 1.74
C ASN A 17 7.35 -13.51 2.13
N GLY A 18 6.58 -14.03 1.16
CA GLY A 18 5.51 -15.00 1.43
C GLY A 18 4.33 -14.40 2.18
N LEU A 19 3.93 -13.17 1.82
CA LEU A 19 2.88 -12.44 2.53
C LEU A 19 1.48 -13.07 2.43
N ASP A 20 1.29 -14.12 1.62
CA ASP A 20 0.03 -14.84 1.37
C ASP A 20 -1.21 -13.94 1.17
N LEU A 21 -0.99 -12.70 0.71
CA LEU A 21 -2.04 -11.74 0.41
C LEU A 21 -2.74 -12.11 -0.89
N ILE A 22 -4.07 -12.12 -0.87
CA ILE A 22 -4.93 -12.45 -1.99
C ILE A 22 -5.79 -11.22 -2.31
N LEU A 23 -5.63 -10.71 -3.54
CA LEU A 23 -6.41 -9.58 -4.03
C LEU A 23 -7.92 -9.89 -3.96
N GLY A 24 -8.69 -9.01 -3.33
CA GLY A 24 -10.13 -9.15 -3.13
C GLY A 24 -10.53 -10.00 -1.92
N VAL A 25 -9.57 -10.59 -1.19
CA VAL A 25 -9.83 -11.35 0.04
C VAL A 25 -9.31 -10.60 1.26
N ASP A 26 -8.02 -10.30 1.30
CA ASP A 26 -7.37 -9.55 2.37
C ASP A 26 -6.57 -8.36 1.87
N LEU A 27 -6.27 -8.28 0.56
CA LEU A 27 -5.68 -7.12 -0.10
C LEU A 27 -6.68 -6.45 -1.04
N PHE A 28 -6.84 -5.13 -0.90
CA PHE A 28 -7.81 -4.33 -1.65
C PHE A 28 -7.17 -3.06 -2.22
N THR A 29 -7.76 -2.54 -3.29
CA THR A 29 -7.35 -1.27 -3.89
C THR A 29 -8.53 -0.31 -4.01
N GLY A 30 -8.32 0.97 -3.73
CA GLY A 30 -9.32 2.03 -3.93
C GLY A 30 -10.26 2.24 -2.74
N SER A 31 -10.93 1.20 -2.26
CA SER A 31 -11.80 1.28 -1.07
C SER A 31 -11.61 0.10 -0.12
N GLU A 32 -11.63 0.39 1.18
CA GLU A 32 -11.58 -0.62 2.22
C GLU A 32 -12.98 -1.26 2.39
N PRO A 33 -13.12 -2.60 2.32
CA PRO A 33 -14.40 -3.26 2.51
C PRO A 33 -14.78 -3.37 3.99
N ALA A 34 -16.06 -3.68 4.27
CA ALA A 34 -16.54 -3.85 5.64
C ALA A 34 -16.05 -5.15 6.33
N LYS A 35 -15.62 -6.14 5.53
CA LYS A 35 -15.05 -7.44 5.90
C LYS A 35 -13.93 -7.78 4.89
N PRO A 36 -12.90 -8.56 5.27
CA PRO A 36 -12.66 -9.20 6.57
C PRO A 36 -12.15 -8.23 7.64
N ASP A 37 -12.03 -8.69 8.90
CA ASP A 37 -11.54 -7.84 9.99
C ASP A 37 -10.08 -7.42 9.79
N PHE A 38 -9.24 -8.38 9.39
CA PHE A 38 -7.94 -8.09 8.81
C PHE A 38 -8.09 -7.71 7.34
N CYS A 39 -7.55 -6.56 6.94
CA CYS A 39 -7.37 -6.24 5.53
C CYS A 39 -6.29 -5.18 5.31
N VAL A 40 -5.65 -5.25 4.15
CA VAL A 40 -4.71 -4.29 3.60
C VAL A 40 -5.40 -3.55 2.47
N THR A 41 -5.37 -2.22 2.48
CA THR A 41 -5.97 -1.40 1.42
C THR A 41 -4.95 -0.39 0.90
N LEU A 42 -4.77 -0.35 -0.42
CA LEU A 42 -3.96 0.64 -1.13
C LEU A 42 -4.87 1.65 -1.83
N MET A 43 -4.74 2.92 -1.48
CA MET A 43 -5.59 4.00 -2.02
C MET A 43 -4.73 5.00 -2.79
N ASN A 44 -5.15 5.36 -4.00
CA ASN A 44 -4.47 6.44 -4.73
C ASN A 44 -4.73 7.76 -4.01
N THR A 45 -3.66 8.49 -3.73
CA THR A 45 -3.70 9.82 -3.13
C THR A 45 -3.05 10.83 -4.07
N PRO A 46 -3.30 12.14 -3.88
CA PRO A 46 -2.59 13.16 -4.63
C PRO A 46 -1.07 12.97 -4.49
N GLY A 47 -0.41 12.85 -5.63
CA GLY A 47 1.04 12.71 -5.71
C GLY A 47 1.77 14.05 -5.63
N GLN A 48 3.03 14.04 -6.04
CA GLN A 48 3.86 15.23 -6.17
C GLN A 48 4.12 15.55 -7.66
N PRO A 49 4.48 16.80 -7.99
CA PRO A 49 5.03 17.11 -9.30
C PRO A 49 6.25 16.23 -9.61
N PRO A 50 6.43 15.80 -10.87
CA PRO A 50 7.61 15.05 -11.27
C PRO A 50 8.87 15.92 -11.09
N VAL A 51 9.96 15.30 -10.63
CA VAL A 51 11.25 15.99 -10.45
C VAL A 51 11.90 16.27 -11.81
N PHE A 52 11.70 15.36 -12.76
CA PHE A 52 12.20 15.50 -14.12
C PHE A 52 11.07 16.01 -15.03
N GLY A 53 11.31 17.10 -15.75
CA GLY A 53 10.33 17.71 -16.67
C GLY A 53 10.11 16.95 -17.98
N GLY A 54 10.47 15.66 -18.04
CA GLY A 54 10.29 14.82 -19.22
C GLY A 54 8.88 14.23 -19.29
N GLU A 55 8.34 14.11 -20.49
CA GLU A 55 7.08 13.38 -20.72
C GLU A 55 7.22 11.94 -20.23
N GLY A 56 6.22 11.45 -19.48
CA GLY A 56 6.16 10.06 -19.02
C GLY A 56 6.66 9.79 -17.60
N TYR A 57 7.21 10.78 -16.89
CA TYR A 57 7.56 10.64 -15.47
C TYR A 57 6.45 11.17 -14.56
N PHE A 58 6.08 10.37 -13.57
CA PHE A 58 5.03 10.70 -12.61
C PHE A 58 5.47 10.32 -11.20
N ARG A 59 5.00 11.06 -10.19
CA ARG A 59 5.20 10.74 -8.77
C ARG A 59 3.84 10.58 -8.09
N PRO A 60 3.08 9.52 -8.41
CA PRO A 60 1.76 9.31 -7.82
C PRO A 60 1.86 9.07 -6.32
N GLY A 61 0.85 9.49 -5.58
CA GLY A 61 0.68 9.16 -4.18
C GLY A 61 -0.09 7.86 -4.04
N VAL A 62 0.33 6.99 -3.14
CA VAL A 62 -0.46 5.86 -2.67
C VAL A 62 -0.38 5.83 -1.16
N GLN A 63 -1.53 5.70 -0.50
CA GLN A 63 -1.62 5.46 0.94
C GLN A 63 -1.81 3.96 1.16
N LEU A 64 -0.97 3.39 2.02
CA LEU A 64 -1.11 2.05 2.54
C LEU A 64 -1.90 2.12 3.84
N ARG A 65 -2.90 1.25 3.97
CA ARG A 65 -3.72 1.14 5.16
C ARG A 65 -3.84 -0.32 5.57
N VAL A 66 -3.69 -0.60 6.86
CA VAL A 66 -3.90 -1.92 7.44
C VAL A 66 -4.93 -1.80 8.54
N ARG A 67 -5.97 -2.63 8.44
CA ARG A 67 -6.96 -2.83 9.50
C ARG A 67 -6.73 -4.18 10.14
N ASP A 68 -6.74 -4.25 11.47
CA ASP A 68 -6.64 -5.49 12.23
C ASP A 68 -7.46 -5.39 13.53
N LEU A 69 -7.72 -6.53 14.18
CA LEU A 69 -8.38 -6.58 15.49
C LEU A 69 -7.43 -6.20 16.61
N GLU A 70 -6.13 -6.48 16.45
CA GLU A 70 -5.11 -6.19 17.44
C GLU A 70 -4.17 -5.09 16.94
N VAL A 71 -3.81 -4.17 17.83
CA VAL A 71 -2.99 -3.00 17.47
C VAL A 71 -1.56 -3.39 17.11
N ASP A 72 -0.98 -4.34 17.86
CA ASP A 72 0.42 -4.73 17.68
C ASP A 72 0.60 -5.56 16.40
N THR A 73 -0.37 -6.42 16.06
CA THR A 73 -0.34 -7.20 14.81
C THR A 73 -0.56 -6.27 13.61
N GLY A 74 -1.51 -5.34 13.69
CA GLY A 74 -1.75 -4.35 12.64
C GLY A 74 -0.53 -3.48 12.37
N TRP A 75 0.14 -3.00 13.43
CA TRP A 75 1.36 -2.21 13.32
C TRP A 75 2.53 -3.02 12.74
N ALA A 76 2.74 -4.26 13.20
CA ALA A 76 3.81 -5.11 12.68
C ALA A 76 3.63 -5.40 11.17
N LYS A 77 2.40 -5.71 10.75
CA LYS A 77 2.09 -5.99 9.34
C LYS A 77 2.24 -4.78 8.44
N ILE A 78 1.72 -3.61 8.83
CA ILE A 78 1.91 -2.41 8.01
C ILE A 78 3.39 -2.04 7.90
N LYS A 79 4.18 -2.27 8.95
CA LYS A 79 5.62 -2.05 8.90
C LYS A 79 6.30 -2.98 7.89
N GLU A 80 5.97 -4.26 7.92
CA GLU A 80 6.49 -5.22 6.96
C GLU A 80 6.16 -4.83 5.51
N TYR A 81 4.90 -4.49 5.22
CA TYR A 81 4.48 -4.07 3.88
C TYR A 81 5.12 -2.75 3.46
N TYR A 82 5.26 -1.80 4.39
CA TYR A 82 5.93 -0.54 4.18
C TYR A 82 7.42 -0.75 3.81
N ASP A 83 8.13 -1.59 4.57
CA ASP A 83 9.54 -1.89 4.32
C ASP A 83 9.73 -2.56 2.95
N ILE A 84 8.88 -3.56 2.63
CA ILE A 84 8.91 -4.26 1.33
C ILE A 84 8.72 -3.30 0.16
N LEU A 85 7.76 -2.39 0.27
CA LEU A 85 7.50 -1.43 -0.80
C LEU A 85 8.60 -0.39 -0.92
N ASN A 86 9.12 0.11 0.20
CA ASN A 86 10.14 1.16 0.20
C ASN A 86 11.53 0.66 -0.26
N ASP A 87 11.81 -0.65 -0.14
CA ASP A 87 13.06 -1.25 -0.64
C ASP A 87 13.02 -1.56 -2.16
N ARG A 88 11.83 -1.52 -2.78
CA ARG A 88 11.68 -1.81 -4.22
C ARG A 88 12.11 -0.64 -5.11
N ALA A 89 13.01 -0.94 -6.04
CA ALA A 89 13.45 0.00 -7.08
C ALA A 89 13.71 -0.73 -8.41
N GLY A 90 13.32 -0.11 -9.51
CA GLY A 90 13.53 -0.64 -10.86
C GLY A 90 12.49 -1.66 -11.35
N ASP A 91 11.50 -1.99 -10.52
CA ASP A 91 10.47 -2.99 -10.82
C ASP A 91 9.51 -2.58 -11.93
N PHE A 92 8.99 -3.58 -12.64
CA PHE A 92 7.94 -3.42 -13.64
C PHE A 92 6.66 -4.07 -13.15
N SER A 93 5.59 -3.28 -13.01
CA SER A 93 4.28 -3.76 -12.59
C SER A 93 3.18 -2.90 -13.23
N GLY A 94 2.07 -3.53 -13.62
CA GLY A 94 0.92 -2.81 -14.20
C GLY A 94 1.26 -1.95 -15.42
N GLY A 95 2.25 -2.37 -16.22
CA GLY A 95 2.69 -1.63 -17.42
C GLY A 95 3.54 -0.38 -17.15
N TYR A 96 3.94 -0.12 -15.90
CA TYR A 96 4.82 0.98 -15.53
C TYR A 96 6.13 0.47 -14.97
N ARG A 97 7.21 1.21 -15.25
CA ARG A 97 8.51 1.03 -14.58
C ARG A 97 8.56 1.94 -13.36
N TYR A 98 8.74 1.36 -12.20
CA TYR A 98 8.93 2.08 -10.95
C TYR A 98 10.41 2.36 -10.78
N ILE A 99 10.81 3.64 -10.85
CA ILE A 99 12.21 4.05 -10.62
C ILE A 99 12.58 3.77 -9.17
N GLY A 100 11.64 4.07 -8.27
CA GLY A 100 11.72 3.80 -6.85
C GLY A 100 10.37 4.09 -6.22
N ILE A 101 10.18 3.56 -5.03
CA ILE A 101 9.05 3.83 -4.15
C ILE A 101 9.65 4.44 -2.89
N TRP A 102 9.17 5.62 -2.52
CA TRP A 102 9.69 6.34 -1.36
C TRP A 102 8.56 6.70 -0.43
N ALA A 103 8.71 6.29 0.82
CA ALA A 103 7.86 6.77 1.90
C ALA A 103 7.91 8.29 2.03
N GLN A 104 6.73 8.90 2.22
CA GLN A 104 6.60 10.34 2.45
C GLN A 104 6.36 10.67 3.93
N GLY A 105 5.92 9.69 4.72
CA GLY A 105 5.65 9.81 6.14
C GLY A 105 5.94 8.50 6.86
N ASP A 106 5.86 8.55 8.19
CA ASP A 106 6.01 7.37 9.04
C ASP A 106 4.66 6.68 9.25
N ILE A 107 4.71 5.43 9.70
CA ILE A 107 3.55 4.63 10.06
C ILE A 107 2.88 5.24 11.28
N MET A 108 1.57 5.46 11.21
CA MET A 108 0.81 5.98 12.33
C MET A 108 -0.46 5.18 12.59
N PHE A 109 -0.83 5.09 13.87
CA PHE A 109 -2.19 4.73 14.25
C PHE A 109 -3.13 5.88 13.87
N SER A 110 -4.17 5.58 13.09
CA SER A 110 -5.13 6.59 12.65
C SER A 110 -6.29 6.70 13.64
N HIS A 111 -7.07 5.63 13.79
CA HIS A 111 -8.26 5.56 14.64
C HIS A 111 -8.74 4.10 14.74
N LYS A 112 -9.84 3.88 15.46
CA LYS A 112 -10.61 2.65 15.37
C LYS A 112 -11.86 2.86 14.53
N ASP A 113 -12.26 1.85 13.77
CA ASP A 113 -13.53 1.90 13.06
C ASP A 113 -14.74 1.63 13.98
N GLU A 114 -15.94 1.70 13.42
CA GLU A 114 -17.21 1.46 14.13
C GLU A 114 -17.31 0.06 14.78
N LYS A 115 -16.47 -0.88 14.39
CA LYS A 115 -16.40 -2.24 14.93
C LYS A 115 -15.20 -2.43 15.87
N ASN A 116 -14.59 -1.34 16.33
CA ASN A 116 -13.46 -1.33 17.26
C ASN A 116 -12.19 -2.00 16.72
N ARG A 117 -12.03 -2.06 15.38
CA ARG A 117 -10.81 -2.56 14.72
C ARG A 117 -9.81 -1.43 14.55
N TYR A 118 -8.54 -1.71 14.76
CA TYR A 118 -7.46 -0.72 14.68
C TYR A 118 -7.08 -0.47 13.24
N ILE A 119 -6.89 0.80 12.89
CA ILE A 119 -6.45 1.22 11.56
C ILE A 119 -5.10 1.91 11.65
N HIS A 120 -4.15 1.39 10.90
CA HIS A 120 -2.83 1.97 10.70
C HIS A 120 -2.69 2.46 9.26
N VAL A 121 -1.96 3.56 9.09
CA VAL A 121 -1.72 4.15 7.76
C VAL A 121 -0.24 4.51 7.58
N ALA A 122 0.21 4.44 6.34
CA ALA A 122 1.54 4.86 5.88
C ALA A 122 1.47 5.47 4.48
#